data_AF-A0A660SLQ7-F1
#
_entry.id   AF-A0A660SLQ7-F1
#
_cell.length_a   1.000
_cell.length_b   1.000
_cell.length_c   1.000
_cell.angle_alpha   90.00
_cell.angle_beta   90.00
_cell.angle_gamma   90.00
#
_symmetry.space_group_name_H-M   'P 1'
#
loop_
_entity.id
_entity.type
_entity.pdbx_description
1 polymer ?
#
loop_
_entity_poly.entity_id
_entity_poly.type
_entity_poly.pdbx_seq_one_letter_code
_entity_poly.pdbx_strand_id
1 'polypeptide(L)'
;MNINEIKAKLKSFFDSVSMIQRGMATEALEAELAQIENIYALLIFGCFVGMPTPPVHITLRLLPEMQEELILMMNRVSVAKGPISELFSTLDVI
;
A
#
# COMPACT_ATOMS: atom_id res chain seq x y z
N MET A 1 28.68 -8.79 40.43
CA MET A 1 28.15 -8.32 39.13
C MET A 1 28.68 -6.92 38.91
N ASN A 2 29.53 -6.72 37.91
CA ASN A 2 30.27 -5.46 37.74
C ASN A 2 29.30 -4.35 37.30
N ILE A 3 29.32 -3.20 38.00
CA ILE A 3 28.47 -2.02 37.72
C ILE A 3 28.55 -1.57 36.25
N ASN A 4 29.69 -1.79 35.60
CA ASN A 4 29.91 -1.44 34.19
C ASN A 4 29.16 -2.35 33.21
N GLU A 5 28.99 -3.64 33.51
CA GLU A 5 28.22 -4.57 32.65
C GLU A 5 26.72 -4.26 32.72
N ILE A 6 26.24 -3.85 33.90
CA ILE A 6 24.85 -3.42 34.10
C ILE A 6 24.57 -2.14 33.31
N LYS A 7 25.49 -1.16 33.36
CA LYS A 7 25.39 0.08 32.56
C LYS A 7 25.40 -0.19 31.06
N ALA A 8 26.27 -1.08 30.59
CA ALA A 8 26.37 -1.44 29.18
C ALA A 8 25.09 -2.14 28.68
N LYS A 9 24.54 -3.08 29.46
CA LYS A 9 23.24 -3.70 29.15
C LYS A 9 22.14 -2.65 29.09
N LEU A 10 22.02 -1.79 30.11
CA LEU A 10 20.97 -0.78 30.20
C LEU A 10 21.03 0.19 29.00
N LYS A 11 22.23 0.60 28.57
CA LYS A 11 22.40 1.41 27.36
C LYS A 11 21.89 0.68 26.12
N SER A 12 22.28 -0.58 25.92
CA SER A 12 21.82 -1.35 24.75
C SER A 12 20.30 -1.58 24.74
N PHE A 13 19.68 -1.74 25.92
CA PHE A 13 18.23 -1.82 26.06
C PHE A 13 17.56 -0.50 25.66
N PHE A 14 18.09 0.64 26.11
CA PHE A 14 17.59 1.96 25.73
C PHE A 14 17.72 2.22 24.22
N ASP A 15 18.86 1.87 23.64
CA ASP A 15 19.11 2.01 22.20
C ASP A 15 18.12 1.15 21.41
N SER A 16 17.89 -0.10 21.83
CA SER A 16 16.94 -1.02 21.19
C SER A 16 15.50 -0.51 21.25
N VAL A 17 15.06 -0.01 22.41
CA VAL A 17 13.72 0.57 22.59
C VAL A 17 13.55 1.81 21.72
N SER A 18 14.57 2.68 21.66
CA SER A 18 14.52 3.89 20.83
C SER A 18 14.41 3.57 19.33
N MET A 19 15.06 2.50 18.89
CA MET A 19 15.00 2.02 17.51
C MET A 19 13.59 1.49 17.17
N ILE A 20 13.00 0.68 18.07
CA ILE A 20 11.65 0.16 17.90
C ILE A 20 10.64 1.31 17.86
N GLN A 21 10.74 2.27 18.76
CA GLN A 21 9.81 3.40 18.81
C GLN A 21 9.84 4.24 17.53
N ARG A 22 11.01 4.44 16.93
CA ARG A 22 11.13 5.10 15.63
C ARG A 22 10.53 4.25 14.51
N GLY A 23 10.79 2.94 14.52
CA GLY A 23 10.19 2.01 13.56
C GLY A 23 8.67 2.05 13.59
N MET A 24 8.06 1.96 14.78
CA MET A 24 6.59 2.03 14.93
C MET A 24 6.02 3.37 14.44
N ALA A 25 6.72 4.48 14.65
CA ALA A 25 6.27 5.79 14.17
C ALA A 25 6.30 5.88 12.64
N THR A 26 7.34 5.33 12.01
CA THR A 26 7.43 5.26 10.54
C THR A 26 6.35 4.34 9.96
N GLU A 27 6.17 3.14 10.53
CA GLU A 27 5.15 2.18 10.10
C GLU A 27 3.73 2.76 10.20
N ALA A 28 3.43 3.51 11.27
CA ALA A 28 2.16 4.21 11.41
C ALA A 28 1.93 5.24 10.29
N LEU A 29 2.96 6.03 9.94
CA LEU A 29 2.86 7.01 8.85
C LEU A 29 2.70 6.32 7.49
N GLU A 30 3.39 5.21 7.25
CA GLU A 30 3.22 4.42 6.03
C GLU A 30 1.79 3.87 5.90
N ALA A 31 1.21 3.41 7.01
CA ALA A 31 -0.17 2.94 7.05
C ALA A 31 -1.19 4.07 6.81
N GLU A 32 -0.94 5.28 7.32
CA GLU A 32 -1.77 6.46 7.05
C GLU A 32 -1.67 6.89 5.58
N LEU A 33 -0.46 6.89 5.03
CA LEU A 33 -0.23 7.20 3.62
C LEU A 33 -1.01 6.24 2.72
N ALA A 34 -0.90 4.94 2.96
CA ALA A 34 -1.63 3.91 2.22
C ALA A 34 -3.16 4.10 2.33
N GLN A 35 -3.68 4.54 3.47
CA GLN A 35 -5.10 4.85 3.63
C GLN A 35 -5.52 6.04 2.76
N ILE A 36 -4.70 7.10 2.71
CA ILE A 36 -4.97 8.28 1.89
C ILE A 36 -4.92 7.92 0.40
N GLU A 37 -3.95 7.10 -0.04
CA GLU A 37 -3.86 6.61 -1.41
C GLU A 37 -5.10 5.79 -1.83
N ASN A 38 -5.62 4.95 -0.93
CA ASN A 38 -6.86 4.22 -1.17
C ASN A 38 -8.07 5.16 -1.33
N ILE A 39 -8.21 6.16 -0.46
CA ILE A 39 -9.29 7.15 -0.57
C ILE A 39 -9.13 7.97 -1.87
N TYR A 40 -7.90 8.30 -2.23
CA TYR A 40 -7.59 9.01 -3.47
C TYR A 40 -7.99 8.21 -4.71
N ALA A 41 -7.73 6.91 -4.71
CA ALA A 41 -8.20 6.00 -5.75
C ALA A 41 -9.73 6.00 -5.86
N LEU A 42 -10.44 5.96 -4.72
CA LEU A 42 -11.90 6.05 -4.70
C LEU A 42 -12.41 7.42 -5.16
N LEU A 43 -11.69 8.50 -4.89
CA LEU A 43 -12.04 9.83 -5.39
C LEU A 43 -11.90 9.93 -6.90
N ILE A 44 -10.90 9.30 -7.49
CA ILE A 44 -10.66 9.38 -8.95
C ILE A 44 -11.54 8.36 -9.71
N PHE A 45 -11.63 7.14 -9.20
CA PHE A 45 -12.27 6.01 -9.88
C PHE A 45 -13.63 5.62 -9.29
N GLY A 46 -14.14 6.38 -8.31
CA GLY A 46 -15.40 6.09 -7.62
C GLY A 46 -16.61 6.04 -8.54
N CYS A 47 -16.60 6.76 -9.66
CA CYS A 47 -17.64 6.67 -10.69
C CYS A 47 -17.86 5.23 -11.19
N PHE A 48 -16.80 4.42 -11.27
CA PHE A 48 -16.89 3.04 -11.73
C PHE A 48 -17.54 2.10 -10.71
N VAL A 49 -17.63 2.52 -9.46
CA VAL A 49 -18.24 1.75 -8.35
C VAL A 49 -19.54 2.41 -7.86
N GLY A 50 -20.06 3.41 -8.59
CA GLY A 50 -21.29 4.13 -8.24
C GLY A 50 -21.14 5.14 -7.10
N MET A 51 -19.92 5.54 -6.74
CA MET A 51 -19.65 6.57 -5.75
C MET A 51 -19.54 7.96 -6.40
N PRO A 52 -19.96 9.03 -5.69
CA PRO A 52 -19.86 10.39 -6.19
C PRO A 52 -18.39 10.76 -6.36
N THR A 53 -18.05 11.15 -7.58
CA THR A 53 -16.71 11.53 -8.00
C THR A 53 -16.64 13.06 -8.05
N PRO A 54 -15.50 13.70 -7.72
CA PRO A 54 -15.32 15.11 -7.94
C PRO A 54 -15.57 15.48 -9.41
N PRO A 55 -15.87 16.75 -9.70
CA PRO A 55 -15.99 17.22 -11.09
C PRO A 55 -14.80 16.81 -11.94
N VAL A 56 -15.06 16.35 -13.18
CA VAL A 56 -14.07 15.74 -14.09
C VAL A 56 -12.79 16.57 -14.27
N HIS A 57 -12.89 17.90 -14.24
CA HIS A 57 -11.73 18.79 -14.35
C HIS A 57 -10.73 18.65 -13.19
N ILE A 58 -11.22 18.35 -11.99
CA ILE A 58 -10.38 18.07 -10.81
C ILE A 58 -9.74 16.70 -10.97
N THR A 59 -10.56 15.69 -11.30
CA THR A 59 -10.11 14.31 -11.49
C THR A 59 -8.99 14.20 -12.53
N LEU A 60 -9.13 14.85 -13.69
CA LEU A 60 -8.10 14.81 -14.74
C LEU A 60 -6.78 15.46 -14.34
N ARG A 61 -6.82 16.46 -13.45
CA ARG A 61 -5.61 17.11 -12.94
C ARG A 61 -4.89 16.27 -11.90
N LEU A 62 -5.64 15.44 -11.17
CA LEU A 62 -5.17 14.55 -10.12
C LEU A 62 -4.72 13.17 -10.68
N LEU A 63 -5.25 12.77 -11.83
CA LEU A 63 -4.96 11.50 -12.49
C LEU A 63 -3.46 11.18 -12.66
N PRO A 64 -2.57 12.15 -13.03
CA PRO A 64 -1.14 11.86 -13.19
C PRO A 64 -0.45 11.40 -11.90
N GLU A 65 -0.93 11.85 -10.74
CA GLU A 65 -0.37 11.46 -9.44
C GLU A 65 -0.68 10.00 -9.07
N MET A 66 -1.59 9.33 -9.80
CA MET A 66 -1.91 7.90 -9.63
C MET A 66 -1.31 7.00 -10.72
N GLN A 67 -0.39 7.51 -11.53
CA GLN A 67 0.10 6.79 -12.71
C GLN A 67 0.71 5.43 -12.34
N GLU A 68 1.56 5.37 -11.31
CA GLU A 68 2.25 4.14 -10.92
C GLU A 68 1.27 3.07 -10.43
N GLU A 69 0.31 3.46 -9.59
CA GLU A 69 -0.73 2.62 -9.02
C GLU A 69 -1.67 2.10 -10.09
N LEU A 70 -1.99 2.93 -11.09
CA LEU A 70 -2.77 2.51 -12.25
C LEU A 70 -2.04 1.45 -13.07
N ILE A 71 -0.74 1.65 -13.32
CA ILE A 71 0.11 0.65 -14.01
C ILE A 71 0.14 -0.66 -13.19
N LEU A 72 0.31 -0.56 -11.88
CA LEU A 72 0.36 -1.71 -10.98
C LEU A 72 -0.98 -2.48 -10.97
N MET A 73 -2.11 -1.76 -10.94
CA MET A 73 -3.45 -2.35 -11.07
C MET A 73 -3.62 -3.08 -12.41
N MET A 74 -3.23 -2.46 -13.52
CA MET A 74 -3.32 -3.06 -14.85
C MET A 74 -2.44 -4.31 -14.98
N ASN A 75 -1.23 -4.29 -14.40
CA ASN A 75 -0.34 -5.44 -14.34
C ASN A 75 -0.98 -6.60 -13.55
N ARG A 76 -1.59 -6.31 -12.39
CA ARG A 76 -2.30 -7.33 -11.60
C ARG A 76 -3.47 -7.95 -12.37
N VAL A 77 -4.25 -7.13 -13.08
CA VAL A 77 -5.35 -7.62 -13.94
C VAL A 77 -4.81 -8.52 -15.06
N SER A 78 -3.73 -8.12 -15.72
CA SER A 78 -3.10 -8.92 -16.78
C SER A 78 -2.62 -10.29 -16.25
N VAL A 79 -2.00 -10.32 -15.07
CA VAL A 79 -1.55 -11.57 -14.44
C VAL A 79 -2.74 -12.45 -14.04
N ALA A 80 -3.82 -11.89 -13.47
CA ALA A 80 -4.99 -12.67 -13.09
C ALA A 80 -5.74 -13.27 -14.29
N LYS A 81 -5.72 -12.59 -15.44
CA LYS A 81 -6.41 -13.05 -16.65
C LYS A 81 -5.74 -14.28 -17.28
N GLY A 82 -4.43 -14.45 -17.13
CA GLY A 82 -3.68 -15.61 -17.65
C GLY A 82 -4.20 -16.95 -17.09
N PRO A 83 -4.13 -17.17 -15.76
CA PRO A 83 -4.60 -18.40 -15.13
C PRO A 83 -6.08 -18.69 -15.36
N ILE A 84 -6.94 -17.64 -15.34
CA ILE A 84 -8.38 -17.81 -15.60
C ILE A 84 -8.62 -18.21 -17.06
N SER A 85 -7.95 -17.57 -18.01
CA SER A 85 -8.04 -17.91 -19.43
C SER A 85 -7.58 -19.34 -19.71
N GLU A 86 -6.53 -19.79 -19.03
CA GLU A 86 -6.02 -21.16 -19.14
C GLU A 86 -7.02 -22.17 -18.55
N LEU A 87 -7.62 -21.85 -17.40
CA LEU A 87 -8.68 -22.67 -16.80
C LEU A 87 -9.89 -22.81 -17.75
N PHE A 88 -10.40 -21.70 -18.29
CA PHE A 88 -11.50 -21.75 -19.25
C PHE A 88 -11.14 -22.48 -20.55
N SER A 89 -9.89 -22.35 -21.01
CA SER A 89 -9.41 -23.10 -22.17
C SER A 89 -9.36 -24.62 -21.93
N THR A 90 -9.14 -25.07 -20.68
CA THR A 90 -9.20 -26.50 -20.35
C THR A 90 -10.64 -27.01 -20.18
N LEU A 91 -11.57 -26.15 -19.76
CA LEU A 91 -12.99 -26.51 -19.65
C LEU A 91 -13.69 -26.63 -21.00
N ASP A 92 -13.29 -25.82 -22.00
CA ASP A 92 -13.89 -25.83 -23.35
C ASP A 92 -13.47 -27.05 -24.20
N VAL A 93 -12.53 -27.86 -23.70
CA VAL A 93 -12.01 -29.08 -24.35
C VAL A 93 -12.75 -30.36 -23.87
N ILE A 94 -13.73 -30.22 -22.97
CA ILE A 94 -14.62 -31.31 -22.50
C ILE A 94 -16.03 -31.07 -23.05
#